data_AF-A0A7S0I3W0-F1
#
_entry.id   AF-A0A7S0I3W0-F1
#
_cell.length_a   1.000
_cell.length_b   1.000
_cell.length_c   1.000
_cell.angle_alpha   90.00
_cell.angle_beta   90.00
_cell.angle_gamma   90.00
#
_symmetry.space_group_name_H-M   'P 1'
#
loop_
_entity.id
_entity.type
_entity.pdbx_description
1 polymer ?
#
loop_
_entity_poly.entity_id
_entity_poly.type
_entity_poly.pdbx_seq_one_letter_code
_entity_poly.pdbx_strand_id
1 'polypeptide(L)'
;MLPKELPEESVAYIKKMCHYTCYGGKMTRGITVGSTYMDVAKSRGEEASDKALFVSKVIGWCIEWLQACFLVLDDIMDESQTRRGQPCWYKLPEVKKMAINDGLILESCIFLLLKKHVKPYSVDLYHNCVELFREVSFQTELGQLLDMTTESPEGRLDFSRFTIERYKLIVKYKTAFYSFYLPVAAGLYLAGLTGEKDLDLTKEITIAMGEYFQIQDDFLDCYGDPETIGKIGTDIQDKKCSWLCVQALMKCNEEQRKIMDENYGQHDDAKVAKIKNLYNELDLKNAFEVYEEESHQEIKKMIERVDGIPKSVFASLLAKIYKRSK
;
A
#
# COMPACT_ATOMS: atom_id res chain seq x y z
N MET A 1 4.39 27.19 -2.65
CA MET A 1 3.48 26.63 -1.62
C MET A 1 4.00 27.01 -0.26
N LEU A 2 5.32 26.86 -0.03
CA LEU A 2 5.97 27.38 1.16
C LEU A 2 5.91 28.92 1.24
N PRO A 3 5.62 29.49 2.42
CA PRO A 3 5.75 30.92 2.67
C PRO A 3 7.14 31.46 2.33
N LYS A 4 7.23 32.70 1.83
CA LYS A 4 8.52 33.35 1.51
C LYS A 4 9.35 33.69 2.74
N GLU A 5 8.70 33.77 3.90
CA GLU A 5 9.30 34.12 5.19
C GLU A 5 9.99 32.93 5.87
N LEU A 6 9.83 31.71 5.34
CA LEU A 6 10.53 30.56 5.87
C LEU A 6 12.04 30.72 5.69
N PRO A 7 12.85 30.43 6.72
CA PRO A 7 14.30 30.41 6.60
C PRO A 7 14.78 29.46 5.50
N GLU A 8 15.87 29.81 4.82
CA GLU A 8 16.40 29.04 3.69
C GLU A 8 16.74 27.59 4.07
N GLU A 9 17.26 27.38 5.28
CA GLU A 9 17.56 26.08 5.84
C GLU A 9 16.30 25.22 6.04
N SER A 10 15.16 25.84 6.38
CA SER A 10 13.87 25.14 6.50
C SER A 10 13.34 24.71 5.14
N VAL A 11 13.47 25.57 4.13
CA VAL A 11 13.11 25.24 2.75
C VAL A 11 14.00 24.12 2.20
N ALA A 12 15.30 24.17 2.48
CA ALA A 12 16.25 23.13 2.10
C ALA A 12 15.94 21.79 2.78
N TYR A 13 15.59 21.80 4.07
CA TYR A 13 15.18 20.61 4.81
C TYR A 13 13.94 19.97 4.18
N ILE A 14 12.88 20.74 3.88
CA ILE A 14 11.66 20.21 3.25
C ILE A 14 11.98 19.59 1.88
N LYS A 15 12.83 20.24 1.07
CA LYS A 15 13.27 19.68 -0.22
C LYS A 15 13.99 18.35 -0.04
N LYS A 16 14.90 18.25 0.93
CA LYS A 16 15.62 17.02 1.26
C LYS A 16 14.64 15.93 1.70
N MET A 17 13.71 16.26 2.60
CA MET A 17 12.68 15.34 3.08
C MET A 17 11.86 14.78 1.92
N CYS A 18 11.27 15.63 1.07
CA CYS A 18 10.50 15.17 -0.09
C CYS A 18 11.34 14.32 -1.05
N HIS A 19 12.60 14.70 -1.31
CA HIS A 19 13.47 13.91 -2.17
C HIS A 19 13.75 12.52 -1.56
N TYR A 20 14.04 12.45 -0.26
CA TYR A 20 14.36 11.22 0.44
C TYR A 20 13.15 10.27 0.55
N THR A 21 11.97 10.80 0.89
CA THR A 21 10.79 9.99 1.21
C THR A 21 9.93 9.67 0.00
N CYS A 22 9.90 10.52 -1.03
CA CYS A 22 9.05 10.30 -2.20
C CYS A 22 9.75 9.56 -3.36
N TYR A 23 11.09 9.59 -3.48
CA TYR A 23 11.81 8.94 -4.58
C TYR A 23 12.27 7.51 -4.23
N GLY A 24 12.78 6.78 -5.24
CA GLY A 24 13.32 5.41 -5.10
C GLY A 24 12.27 4.29 -5.21
N GLY A 25 10.98 4.63 -5.19
CA GLY A 25 9.88 3.70 -5.46
C GLY A 25 9.64 3.47 -6.96
N LYS A 26 8.77 2.51 -7.29
CA LYS A 26 8.35 2.21 -8.67
C LYS A 26 7.39 3.25 -9.27
N MET A 27 6.84 4.14 -8.43
CA MET A 27 5.82 5.14 -8.80
C MET A 27 4.56 4.53 -9.42
N THR A 28 4.29 3.24 -9.19
CA THR A 28 3.20 2.53 -9.85
C THR A 28 1.84 3.18 -9.54
N ARG A 29 1.62 3.60 -8.29
CA ARG A 29 0.35 4.22 -7.86
C ARG A 29 0.13 5.53 -8.61
N GLY A 30 1.14 6.40 -8.65
CA GLY A 30 1.07 7.67 -9.36
C GLY A 30 0.91 7.51 -10.87
N ILE A 31 1.63 6.57 -11.48
CA ILE A 31 1.53 6.27 -12.92
C ILE A 31 0.14 5.75 -13.29
N THR A 32 -0.48 4.94 -12.42
CA THR A 32 -1.81 4.35 -12.66
C THR A 32 -2.89 5.42 -12.90
N VAL A 33 -2.81 6.59 -12.27
CA VAL A 33 -3.77 7.68 -12.53
C VAL A 33 -3.74 8.10 -14.01
N GLY A 34 -2.53 8.32 -14.53
CA GLY A 34 -2.33 8.71 -15.92
C GLY A 34 -2.69 7.61 -16.91
N SER A 35 -2.29 6.36 -16.64
CA SER A 35 -2.64 5.25 -17.53
C SER A 35 -4.14 4.97 -17.57
N THR A 36 -4.84 5.06 -16.43
CA THR A 36 -6.30 4.92 -16.38
C THR A 36 -6.98 5.99 -17.23
N TYR A 37 -6.59 7.26 -17.09
CA TYR A 37 -7.13 8.35 -17.92
C TYR A 37 -6.90 8.10 -19.41
N MET A 38 -5.69 7.72 -19.80
CA MET A 38 -5.33 7.46 -21.20
C MET A 38 -6.12 6.28 -21.78
N ASP A 39 -6.30 5.20 -21.02
CA ASP A 39 -7.06 4.03 -21.46
C ASP A 39 -8.53 4.38 -21.72
N VAL A 40 -9.14 5.18 -20.84
CA VAL A 40 -10.52 5.67 -21.03
C VAL A 40 -10.61 6.58 -22.24
N ALA A 41 -9.74 7.59 -22.38
CA ALA A 41 -9.72 8.46 -23.55
C ALA A 41 -9.59 7.66 -24.86
N LYS A 42 -8.65 6.71 -24.90
CA LYS A 42 -8.43 5.84 -26.05
C LYS A 42 -9.66 5.00 -26.41
N SER A 43 -10.36 4.46 -25.42
CA SER A 43 -11.60 3.69 -25.65
C SER A 43 -12.74 4.52 -26.26
N ARG A 44 -12.73 5.83 -26.04
CA ARG A 44 -13.69 6.79 -26.61
C ARG A 44 -13.24 7.36 -27.95
N GLY A 45 -12.06 6.99 -28.44
CA GLY A 45 -11.45 7.58 -29.63
C GLY A 45 -11.00 9.03 -29.42
N GLU A 46 -10.77 9.44 -28.17
CA GLU A 46 -10.36 10.78 -27.79
C GLU A 46 -8.82 10.87 -27.68
N GLU A 47 -8.25 12.00 -28.10
CA GLU A 47 -6.85 12.32 -27.82
C GLU A 47 -6.70 12.87 -26.40
N ALA A 48 -5.66 12.40 -25.70
CA ALA A 48 -5.36 12.87 -24.35
C ALA A 48 -4.91 14.33 -24.37
N SER A 49 -5.61 15.19 -23.61
CA SER A 49 -5.23 16.61 -23.51
C SER A 49 -3.96 16.79 -22.69
N ASP A 50 -3.03 17.63 -23.15
CA ASP A 50 -1.83 18.03 -22.39
C ASP A 50 -2.17 18.54 -20.99
N LYS A 51 -3.28 19.29 -20.85
CA LYS A 51 -3.73 19.82 -19.57
C LYS A 51 -4.21 18.70 -18.64
N ALA A 52 -4.95 17.72 -19.17
CA ALA A 52 -5.40 16.56 -18.41
C ALA A 52 -4.22 15.66 -18.02
N LEU A 53 -3.25 15.45 -18.91
CA LEU A 53 -2.02 14.70 -18.63
C LEU A 53 -1.14 15.39 -17.58
N PHE A 54 -1.11 16.72 -17.55
CA PHE A 54 -0.44 17.45 -16.47
C PHE A 54 -1.18 17.25 -15.14
N VAL A 55 -2.51 17.36 -15.13
CA VAL A 55 -3.33 17.17 -13.93
C VAL A 55 -3.24 15.73 -13.42
N SER A 56 -3.21 14.72 -14.28
CA SER A 56 -3.04 13.32 -13.88
C SER A 56 -1.69 13.10 -13.18
N LYS A 57 -0.61 13.72 -13.67
CA LYS A 57 0.70 13.69 -13.01
C LYS A 57 0.66 14.36 -11.63
N VAL A 58 -0.05 15.47 -11.48
CA VAL A 58 -0.20 16.14 -10.17
C VAL A 58 -0.95 15.23 -9.20
N ILE A 59 -2.09 14.66 -9.61
CA ILE A 59 -2.87 13.73 -8.79
C ILE A 59 -2.02 12.50 -8.46
N GLY A 60 -1.28 11.96 -9.42
CA GLY A 60 -0.38 10.83 -9.21
C GLY A 60 0.70 11.13 -8.16
N TRP A 61 1.34 12.30 -8.21
CA TRP A 61 2.28 12.73 -7.18
C TRP A 61 1.61 12.92 -5.81
N CYS A 62 0.37 13.41 -5.76
CA CYS A 62 -0.37 13.46 -4.50
C CYS A 62 -0.54 12.07 -3.87
N ILE A 63 -0.76 11.01 -4.66
CA ILE A 63 -0.85 9.63 -4.17
C ILE A 63 0.52 9.13 -3.68
N GLU A 64 1.60 9.43 -4.40
CA GLU A 64 2.96 9.07 -3.98
C GLU A 64 3.37 9.80 -2.68
N TRP A 65 2.89 11.04 -2.48
CA TRP A 65 3.08 11.78 -1.23
C TRP A 65 2.24 11.21 -0.09
N LEU A 66 1.02 10.75 -0.38
CA LEU A 66 0.19 10.03 0.60
C LEU A 66 0.89 8.75 1.04
N GLN A 67 1.40 7.97 0.09
CA GLN A 67 2.20 6.79 0.41
C GLN A 67 3.44 7.16 1.23
N ALA A 68 4.17 8.21 0.86
CA ALA A 68 5.35 8.65 1.60
C ALA A 68 5.01 9.04 3.05
N CYS A 69 3.86 9.72 3.27
CA CYS A 69 3.35 10.00 4.61
C CYS A 69 3.15 8.70 5.40
N PHE A 70 2.40 7.75 4.85
CA PHE A 70 2.15 6.47 5.54
C PHE A 70 3.43 5.71 5.82
N LEU A 71 4.36 5.61 4.87
CA LEU A 71 5.62 4.89 5.08
C LEU A 71 6.50 5.56 6.15
N VAL A 72 6.56 6.89 6.20
CA VAL A 72 7.34 7.61 7.23
C VAL A 72 6.81 7.30 8.62
N LEU A 73 5.47 7.25 8.79
CA LEU A 73 4.85 6.97 10.08
C LEU A 73 4.87 5.47 10.43
N ASP A 74 4.62 4.60 9.45
CA ASP A 74 4.66 3.14 9.56
C ASP A 74 6.07 2.67 9.96
N ASP A 75 7.12 3.20 9.33
CA ASP A 75 8.51 2.86 9.69
C ASP A 75 8.83 3.19 11.17
N ILE A 76 8.20 4.21 11.75
CA ILE A 76 8.34 4.56 13.17
C ILE A 76 7.56 3.58 14.05
N MET A 77 6.31 3.29 13.69
CA MET A 77 5.43 2.38 14.45
C MET A 77 5.97 0.94 14.46
N ASP A 78 6.58 0.52 13.35
CA ASP A 78 7.13 -0.82 13.14
C ASP A 78 8.63 -0.90 13.48
N GLU A 79 9.21 0.16 14.03
CA GLU A 79 10.65 0.25 14.36
C GLU A 79 11.61 -0.18 13.21
N SER A 80 11.16 -0.02 11.96
CA SER A 80 11.84 -0.46 10.75
C SER A 80 13.23 0.17 10.60
N GLN A 81 14.17 -0.57 10.03
CA GLN A 81 15.56 -0.13 9.88
C GLN A 81 15.84 0.50 8.51
N THR A 82 15.34 -0.12 7.44
CA THR A 82 15.63 0.28 6.06
C THR A 82 14.37 0.32 5.21
N ARG A 83 14.30 1.29 4.30
CA ARG A 83 13.24 1.47 3.31
C ARG A 83 13.87 1.86 1.97
N ARG A 84 13.49 1.16 0.88
CA ARG A 84 13.98 1.44 -0.48
C ARG A 84 15.52 1.43 -0.58
N GLY A 85 16.17 0.51 0.13
CA GLY A 85 17.63 0.38 0.13
C GLY A 85 18.39 1.48 0.89
N GLN A 86 17.69 2.30 1.69
CA GLN A 86 18.28 3.36 2.52
C GLN A 86 17.76 3.25 3.96
N PRO A 87 18.43 3.84 4.97
CA PRO A 87 17.87 3.93 6.31
C PRO A 87 16.48 4.60 6.31
N CYS A 88 15.56 4.11 7.14
CA CYS A 88 14.25 4.75 7.32
C CYS A 88 14.42 6.23 7.73
N TRP A 89 13.52 7.11 7.28
CA TRP A 89 13.67 8.56 7.46
C TRP A 89 13.92 8.97 8.92
N TYR A 90 13.19 8.37 9.87
CA TYR A 90 13.33 8.64 11.29
C TYR A 90 14.64 8.13 11.91
N LYS A 91 15.38 7.23 11.23
CA LYS A 91 16.69 6.75 11.70
C LYS A 91 17.81 7.73 11.40
N LEU A 92 17.60 8.74 10.56
CA LEU A 92 18.62 9.74 10.28
C LEU A 92 18.93 10.58 11.54
N PRO A 93 20.22 10.81 11.89
CA PRO A 93 20.62 11.49 13.13
C PRO A 93 19.99 12.87 13.35
N GLU A 94 19.74 13.59 12.26
CA GLU A 94 19.16 14.93 12.22
C GLU A 94 17.62 14.96 12.22
N VAL A 95 16.96 13.82 11.96
CA VAL A 95 15.49 13.73 11.83
C VAL A 95 14.88 13.19 13.12
N LYS A 96 15.17 11.93 13.47
CA LYS A 96 14.62 11.26 14.66
C LYS A 96 13.08 11.40 14.71
N LYS A 97 12.54 11.87 15.84
CA LYS A 97 11.09 12.03 16.06
C LYS A 97 10.46 13.17 15.24
N MET A 98 11.25 14.05 14.62
CA MET A 98 10.71 15.06 13.69
C MET A 98 10.01 14.44 12.49
N ALA A 99 10.36 13.20 12.14
CA ALA A 99 9.71 12.42 11.10
C ALA A 99 8.18 12.36 11.25
N ILE A 100 7.65 12.41 12.48
CA ILE A 100 6.20 12.45 12.72
C ILE A 100 5.59 13.71 12.08
N ASN A 101 6.17 14.87 12.36
CA ASN A 101 5.72 16.13 11.77
C ASN A 101 5.99 16.19 10.25
N ASP A 102 7.06 15.56 9.79
CA ASP A 102 7.36 15.48 8.35
C ASP A 102 6.28 14.70 7.58
N GLY A 103 5.72 13.64 8.17
CA GLY A 103 4.54 12.95 7.65
C GLY A 103 3.34 13.89 7.50
N LEU A 104 3.05 14.69 8.54
CA LEU A 104 1.95 15.67 8.50
C LEU A 104 2.17 16.76 7.43
N ILE A 105 3.41 17.17 7.20
CA ILE A 105 3.78 18.11 6.13
C ILE A 105 3.50 17.49 4.75
N LEU A 106 3.89 16.22 4.54
CA LEU A 106 3.62 15.50 3.30
C LEU A 106 2.12 15.44 3.02
N GLU A 107 1.31 15.05 4.01
CA GLU A 107 -0.14 14.99 3.87
C GLU A 107 -0.74 16.38 3.56
N SER A 108 -0.31 17.42 4.27
CA SER A 108 -0.81 18.79 4.05
C SER A 108 -0.54 19.29 2.64
N CYS A 109 0.61 18.94 2.07
CA CYS A 109 0.98 19.36 0.73
C CYS A 109 0.10 18.76 -0.37
N ILE A 110 -0.49 17.58 -0.15
CA ILE A 110 -1.45 16.96 -1.07
C ILE A 110 -2.59 17.93 -1.35
N PHE A 111 -3.25 18.41 -0.31
CA PHE A 111 -4.43 19.27 -0.45
C PHE A 111 -4.07 20.66 -1.00
N LEU A 112 -2.86 21.15 -0.74
CA LEU A 112 -2.34 22.37 -1.36
C LEU A 112 -2.12 22.19 -2.87
N LEU A 113 -1.58 21.05 -3.30
CA LEU A 113 -1.37 20.72 -4.72
C LEU A 113 -2.71 20.53 -5.44
N LEU A 114 -3.65 19.78 -4.85
CA LEU A 114 -5.01 19.61 -5.39
C LEU A 114 -5.69 20.97 -5.57
N LYS A 115 -5.66 21.83 -4.54
CA LYS A 115 -6.25 23.17 -4.61
C LYS A 115 -5.59 24.04 -5.67
N LYS A 116 -4.27 23.97 -5.83
CA LYS A 116 -3.52 24.82 -6.75
C LYS A 116 -3.68 24.41 -8.21
N HIS A 117 -3.75 23.11 -8.49
CA HIS A 117 -3.62 22.58 -9.85
C HIS A 117 -4.86 21.85 -10.36
N VAL A 118 -5.61 21.19 -9.48
CA VAL A 118 -6.83 20.43 -9.87
C VAL A 118 -8.05 21.33 -9.83
N LYS A 119 -8.21 22.17 -8.81
CA LYS A 119 -9.37 23.09 -8.70
C LYS A 119 -9.53 24.03 -9.92
N PRO A 120 -8.47 24.66 -10.46
CA PRO A 120 -8.60 25.50 -11.67
C PRO A 120 -8.80 24.70 -12.95
N TYR A 121 -8.56 23.38 -12.92
CA TYR A 121 -8.87 22.50 -14.05
C TYR A 121 -10.35 22.14 -14.06
N SER A 122 -10.88 21.67 -12.92
CA SER A 122 -12.28 21.35 -12.72
C SER A 122 -12.61 21.38 -11.24
N VAL A 123 -13.66 22.12 -10.86
CA VAL A 123 -14.13 22.19 -9.48
C VAL A 123 -14.68 20.84 -9.00
N ASP A 124 -15.43 20.14 -9.85
CA ASP A 124 -16.02 18.83 -9.52
C ASP A 124 -14.94 17.76 -9.30
N LEU A 125 -13.98 17.64 -10.22
CA LEU A 125 -12.80 16.79 -10.03
C LEU A 125 -12.05 17.11 -8.73
N TYR A 126 -11.88 18.39 -8.39
CA TYR A 126 -11.25 18.78 -7.13
C TYR A 126 -12.04 18.29 -5.91
N HIS A 127 -13.37 18.44 -5.90
CA HIS A 127 -14.20 17.92 -4.82
C HIS A 127 -14.10 16.40 -4.71
N ASN A 128 -14.27 15.69 -5.83
CA ASN A 128 -14.16 14.23 -5.89
C ASN A 128 -12.79 13.75 -5.41
N CYS A 129 -11.69 14.41 -5.81
CA CYS A 129 -10.36 14.07 -5.33
C CYS A 129 -10.21 14.36 -3.83
N VAL A 130 -10.67 15.50 -3.32
CA VAL A 130 -10.54 15.81 -1.88
C VAL A 130 -11.30 14.79 -1.03
N GLU A 131 -12.54 14.46 -1.41
CA GLU A 131 -13.34 13.45 -0.71
C GLU A 131 -12.67 12.07 -0.78
N LEU A 132 -12.27 11.63 -1.99
CA LEU A 132 -11.62 10.34 -2.19
C LEU A 132 -10.32 10.21 -1.39
N PHE A 133 -9.45 11.23 -1.41
CA PHE A 133 -8.22 11.21 -0.62
C PHE A 133 -8.49 11.17 0.88
N ARG A 134 -9.49 11.92 1.37
CA ARG A 134 -9.84 11.92 2.80
C ARG A 134 -10.42 10.59 3.25
N GLU A 135 -11.35 10.03 2.48
CA GLU A 135 -11.97 8.73 2.78
C GLU A 135 -10.92 7.62 2.78
N VAL A 136 -10.09 7.54 1.74
CA VAL A 136 -9.04 6.52 1.62
C VAL A 136 -7.98 6.69 2.70
N SER A 137 -7.64 7.92 3.10
CA SER A 137 -6.69 8.15 4.19
C SER A 137 -7.22 7.58 5.49
N PHE A 138 -8.48 7.91 5.84
CA PHE A 138 -9.14 7.37 7.03
C PHE A 138 -9.26 5.85 6.99
N GLN A 139 -9.62 5.27 5.84
CA GLN A 139 -9.63 3.82 5.64
C GLN A 139 -8.25 3.21 5.89
N THR A 140 -7.18 3.83 5.41
CA THR A 140 -5.81 3.36 5.60
C THR A 140 -5.38 3.44 7.06
N GLU A 141 -5.72 4.53 7.74
CA GLU A 141 -5.49 4.73 9.18
C GLU A 141 -6.23 3.68 10.03
N LEU A 142 -7.48 3.35 9.68
CA LEU A 142 -8.21 2.25 10.32
C LEU A 142 -7.55 0.89 10.08
N GLY A 143 -7.01 0.67 8.87
CA GLY A 143 -6.21 -0.50 8.56
C GLY A 143 -4.95 -0.59 9.42
N GLN A 144 -4.24 0.52 9.60
CA GLN A 144 -3.08 0.60 10.49
C GLN A 144 -3.47 0.35 11.94
N LEU A 145 -4.60 0.91 12.40
CA LEU A 145 -5.12 0.64 13.74
C LEU A 145 -5.36 -0.87 13.93
N LEU A 146 -5.98 -1.54 12.96
CA LEU A 146 -6.19 -2.98 13.02
C LEU A 146 -4.85 -3.74 13.02
N ASP A 147 -3.88 -3.34 12.22
CA ASP A 147 -2.56 -3.95 12.20
C ASP A 147 -1.90 -3.88 13.59
N MET A 148 -1.78 -2.66 14.13
CA MET A 148 -1.10 -2.39 15.41
C MET A 148 -1.83 -2.92 16.64
N THR A 149 -3.15 -3.11 16.58
CA THR A 149 -3.95 -3.65 17.71
C THR A 149 -4.19 -5.15 17.64
N THR A 150 -3.50 -5.84 16.74
CA THR A 150 -3.54 -7.32 16.70
C THR A 150 -2.91 -7.88 17.97
N GLU A 151 -1.91 -7.22 18.54
CA GLU A 151 -1.40 -7.54 19.87
C GLU A 151 -2.42 -7.19 20.97
N SER A 152 -2.32 -7.89 22.11
CA SER A 152 -3.12 -7.50 23.28
C SER A 152 -2.67 -6.11 23.78
N PRO A 153 -3.55 -5.34 24.46
CA PRO A 153 -3.17 -4.05 25.05
C PRO A 153 -1.97 -4.10 26.02
N GLU A 154 -1.64 -5.29 26.52
CA GLU A 154 -0.53 -5.55 27.44
C GLU A 154 0.77 -5.93 26.69
N GLY A 155 0.79 -5.88 25.36
CA GLY A 155 1.92 -6.27 24.52
C GLY A 155 2.18 -7.77 24.46
N ARG A 156 1.23 -8.57 24.97
CA ARG A 156 1.30 -10.04 24.92
C ARG A 156 0.74 -10.52 23.59
N LEU A 157 1.44 -11.51 23.02
CA LEU A 157 0.99 -12.19 21.82
C LEU A 157 -0.33 -12.91 22.13
N ASP A 158 -1.37 -12.59 21.36
CA ASP A 158 -2.70 -13.17 21.49
C ASP A 158 -3.15 -13.70 20.12
N PHE A 159 -2.81 -14.96 19.84
CA PHE A 159 -3.17 -15.62 18.59
C PHE A 159 -4.68 -15.77 18.37
N SER A 160 -5.54 -15.54 19.39
CA SER A 160 -6.99 -15.53 19.17
C SER A 160 -7.44 -14.41 18.21
N ARG A 161 -6.60 -13.38 18.04
CA ARG A 161 -6.83 -12.27 17.10
C ARG A 161 -6.23 -12.51 15.71
N PHE A 162 -5.44 -13.56 15.53
CA PHE A 162 -4.75 -13.86 14.27
C PHE A 162 -5.64 -14.71 13.36
N THR A 163 -6.81 -14.15 13.02
CA THR A 163 -7.81 -14.82 12.19
C THR A 163 -7.78 -14.33 10.76
N ILE A 164 -8.28 -15.15 9.83
CA ILE A 164 -8.36 -14.78 8.42
C ILE A 164 -9.31 -13.59 8.20
N GLU A 165 -10.35 -13.44 9.01
CA GLU A 165 -11.29 -12.31 8.94
C GLU A 165 -10.59 -11.01 9.34
N ARG A 166 -9.81 -11.02 10.42
CA ARG A 166 -9.03 -9.85 10.84
C ARG A 166 -7.98 -9.52 9.77
N TYR A 167 -7.27 -10.52 9.28
CA TYR A 167 -6.28 -10.34 8.21
C TYR A 167 -6.87 -9.65 6.99
N LYS A 168 -7.99 -10.17 6.47
CA LYS A 168 -8.69 -9.57 5.32
C LYS A 168 -9.07 -8.11 5.55
N LEU A 169 -9.49 -7.75 6.76
CA LEU A 169 -9.79 -6.35 7.11
C LEU A 169 -8.53 -5.49 7.14
N ILE A 170 -7.44 -5.96 7.77
CA ILE A 170 -6.15 -5.27 7.78
C ILE A 170 -5.72 -4.98 6.36
N VAL A 171 -5.65 -6.00 5.51
CA VAL A 171 -5.19 -5.87 4.13
C VAL A 171 -6.07 -4.94 3.29
N LYS A 172 -7.40 -5.12 3.37
CA LYS A 172 -8.37 -4.29 2.66
C LYS A 172 -8.18 -2.81 2.99
N TYR A 173 -8.09 -2.50 4.28
CA TYR A 173 -8.03 -1.12 4.76
C TYR A 173 -6.63 -0.53 4.65
N LYS A 174 -5.60 -1.21 5.17
CA LYS A 174 -4.21 -0.73 5.23
C LYS A 174 -3.60 -0.60 3.84
N THR A 175 -3.94 -1.48 2.90
CA THR A 175 -3.21 -1.58 1.62
C THR A 175 -4.09 -1.35 0.41
N ALA A 176 -5.21 -2.07 0.30
CA ALA A 176 -5.94 -2.16 -0.96
C ALA A 176 -6.56 -0.83 -1.42
N PHE A 177 -7.17 -0.07 -0.50
CA PHE A 177 -7.80 1.21 -0.84
C PHE A 177 -6.81 2.23 -1.42
N TYR A 178 -5.70 2.52 -0.73
CA TYR A 178 -4.78 3.55 -1.20
C TYR A 178 -3.86 3.07 -2.34
N SER A 179 -3.57 1.77 -2.40
CA SER A 179 -2.62 1.23 -3.39
C SER A 179 -3.26 0.91 -4.73
N PHE A 180 -4.55 0.56 -4.76
CA PHE A 180 -5.23 0.11 -5.97
C PHE A 180 -6.48 0.94 -6.26
N TYR A 181 -7.41 1.07 -5.30
CA TYR A 181 -8.66 1.77 -5.56
C TYR A 181 -8.45 3.27 -5.83
N LEU A 182 -7.76 3.98 -4.95
CA LEU A 182 -7.48 5.41 -5.05
C LEU A 182 -6.89 5.82 -6.41
N PRO A 183 -5.78 5.23 -6.91
CA PRO A 183 -5.21 5.66 -8.18
C PRO A 183 -6.11 5.36 -9.39
N VAL A 184 -6.85 4.25 -9.38
CA VAL A 184 -7.78 3.94 -10.47
C VAL A 184 -8.99 4.89 -10.42
N ALA A 185 -9.64 5.03 -9.27
CA ALA A 185 -10.80 5.92 -9.09
C ALA A 185 -10.45 7.38 -9.41
N ALA A 186 -9.27 7.87 -9.00
CA ALA A 186 -8.83 9.23 -9.33
C ALA A 186 -8.61 9.42 -10.85
N GLY A 187 -8.11 8.39 -11.54
CA GLY A 187 -7.98 8.39 -13.00
C GLY A 187 -9.34 8.36 -13.72
N LEU A 188 -10.30 7.59 -13.20
CA LEU A 188 -11.67 7.54 -13.71
C LEU A 188 -12.39 8.89 -13.52
N TYR A 189 -12.26 9.52 -12.36
CA TYR A 189 -12.77 10.86 -12.11
C TYR A 189 -12.20 11.90 -13.07
N LEU A 190 -10.88 11.85 -13.35
CA LEU A 190 -10.26 12.74 -14.33
C LEU A 190 -10.81 12.50 -15.76
N ALA A 191 -11.18 11.25 -16.08
CA ALA A 191 -11.83 10.90 -17.34
C ALA A 191 -13.35 11.18 -17.36
N GLY A 192 -13.91 11.77 -16.30
CA GLY A 192 -15.34 12.07 -16.18
C GLY A 192 -16.23 10.86 -15.90
N LEU A 193 -15.67 9.73 -15.45
CA LEU A 193 -16.41 8.56 -15.00
C LEU A 193 -16.64 8.66 -13.48
N THR A 194 -17.84 9.11 -13.11
CA THR A 194 -18.24 9.35 -11.71
C THR A 194 -19.45 8.51 -11.28
N GLY A 195 -19.88 7.56 -12.12
CA GLY A 195 -21.06 6.73 -11.83
C GLY A 195 -20.80 5.73 -10.70
N GLU A 196 -21.75 5.60 -9.77
CA GLU A 196 -21.64 4.69 -8.61
C GLU A 196 -21.37 3.25 -9.03
N LYS A 197 -22.09 2.75 -10.05
CA LYS A 197 -21.90 1.41 -10.62
C LYS A 197 -20.45 1.15 -11.07
N ASP A 198 -19.85 2.12 -11.76
CA ASP A 198 -18.49 2.01 -12.28
C ASP A 198 -17.46 2.02 -11.14
N LEU A 199 -17.69 2.85 -10.12
CA LEU A 199 -16.83 2.97 -8.95
C LEU A 199 -16.92 1.76 -8.02
N ASP A 200 -18.10 1.17 -7.85
CA ASP A 200 -18.30 -0.03 -7.04
C ASP A 200 -17.65 -1.25 -7.67
N LEU A 201 -17.82 -1.43 -8.98
CA LEU A 201 -17.11 -2.48 -9.71
C LEU A 201 -15.58 -2.27 -9.67
N THR A 202 -15.14 -1.03 -9.83
CA THR A 202 -13.72 -0.68 -9.69
C THR A 202 -13.22 -1.03 -8.30
N LYS A 203 -13.98 -0.72 -7.25
CA LYS A 203 -13.66 -1.04 -5.86
C LYS A 203 -13.55 -2.54 -5.66
N GLU A 204 -14.52 -3.33 -6.13
CA GLU A 204 -14.50 -4.80 -6.01
C GLU A 204 -13.21 -5.40 -6.58
N ILE A 205 -12.87 -5.04 -7.83
CA ILE A 205 -11.69 -5.55 -8.53
C ILE A 205 -10.40 -5.08 -7.86
N THR A 206 -10.30 -3.80 -7.55
CA THR A 206 -9.07 -3.21 -6.97
C THR A 206 -8.83 -3.67 -5.53
N ILE A 207 -9.88 -3.96 -4.75
CA ILE A 207 -9.75 -4.56 -3.43
C ILE A 207 -9.22 -5.98 -3.54
N ALA A 208 -9.71 -6.80 -4.47
CA ALA A 208 -9.18 -8.14 -4.71
C ALA A 208 -7.70 -8.12 -5.14
N MET A 209 -7.32 -7.19 -6.02
CA MET A 209 -5.90 -6.96 -6.39
C MET A 209 -5.05 -6.55 -5.19
N GLY A 210 -5.57 -5.69 -4.32
CA GLY A 210 -4.88 -5.25 -3.12
C GLY A 210 -4.70 -6.37 -2.10
N GLU A 211 -5.69 -7.26 -1.96
CA GLU A 211 -5.58 -8.47 -1.14
C GLU A 211 -4.45 -9.37 -1.62
N TYR A 212 -4.48 -9.70 -2.92
CA TYR A 212 -3.41 -10.46 -3.55
C TYR A 212 -2.03 -9.80 -3.36
N PHE A 213 -1.93 -8.49 -3.60
CA PHE A 213 -0.67 -7.76 -3.49
C PHE A 213 -0.06 -7.78 -2.08
N GLN A 214 -0.88 -7.67 -1.03
CA GLN A 214 -0.39 -7.71 0.34
C GLN A 214 0.00 -9.12 0.76
N ILE A 215 -0.74 -10.15 0.34
CA ILE A 215 -0.34 -11.55 0.58
C ILE A 215 1.01 -11.85 -0.07
N GLN A 216 1.26 -11.31 -1.27
CA GLN A 216 2.60 -11.35 -1.87
C GLN A 216 3.65 -10.61 -1.03
N ASP A 217 3.31 -9.47 -0.43
CA ASP A 217 4.24 -8.70 0.41
C ASP A 217 4.64 -9.51 1.65
N ASP A 218 3.66 -10.08 2.36
CA ASP A 218 3.88 -10.93 3.54
C ASP A 218 4.70 -12.19 3.18
N PHE A 219 4.42 -12.80 2.01
CA PHE A 219 5.21 -13.92 1.51
C PHE A 219 6.67 -13.52 1.25
N LEU A 220 6.87 -12.39 0.55
CA LEU A 220 8.20 -11.87 0.24
C LEU A 220 8.94 -11.42 1.51
N ASP A 221 8.25 -10.90 2.52
CA ASP A 221 8.85 -10.52 3.81
C ASP A 221 9.55 -11.72 4.47
N CYS A 222 8.93 -12.91 4.40
CA CYS A 222 9.51 -14.12 4.96
C CYS A 222 10.54 -14.80 4.03
N TYR A 223 10.21 -14.92 2.74
CA TYR A 223 10.91 -15.80 1.79
C TYR A 223 11.76 -15.10 0.74
N GLY A 224 11.55 -13.80 0.52
CA GLY A 224 12.28 -13.08 -0.51
C GLY A 224 13.64 -12.58 -0.03
N ASP A 225 14.48 -12.28 -1.00
CA ASP A 225 15.84 -11.79 -0.76
C ASP A 225 15.82 -10.29 -0.35
N PRO A 226 16.39 -9.92 0.81
CA PRO A 226 16.42 -8.53 1.26
C PRO A 226 17.05 -7.54 0.28
N GLU A 227 18.05 -7.95 -0.50
CA GLU A 227 18.67 -7.08 -1.51
C GLU A 227 17.69 -6.77 -2.65
N THR A 228 16.92 -7.77 -3.06
CA THR A 228 15.91 -7.66 -4.11
C THR A 228 14.70 -6.84 -3.65
N ILE A 229 14.21 -7.07 -2.43
CA ILE A 229 13.04 -6.37 -1.87
C ILE A 229 13.41 -4.94 -1.43
N GLY A 230 14.64 -4.73 -0.98
CA GLY A 230 15.14 -3.45 -0.47
C GLY A 230 14.69 -3.12 0.97
N LYS A 231 14.22 -4.14 1.71
CA LYS A 231 13.97 -4.13 3.16
C LYS A 231 14.34 -5.50 3.75
N ILE A 232 14.66 -5.53 5.03
CA ILE A 232 14.74 -6.75 5.83
C ILE A 232 13.32 -7.09 6.29
N GLY A 233 12.90 -8.34 6.14
CA GLY A 233 11.60 -8.79 6.64
C GLY A 233 11.58 -8.91 8.16
N THR A 234 10.52 -8.39 8.77
CA THR A 234 10.37 -8.29 10.23
C THR A 234 9.02 -8.79 10.74
N ASP A 235 8.14 -9.29 9.87
CA ASP A 235 6.77 -9.67 10.26
C ASP A 235 6.70 -10.65 11.43
N ILE A 236 7.64 -11.60 11.49
CA ILE A 236 7.71 -12.61 12.56
C ILE A 236 8.12 -11.94 13.88
N GLN A 237 9.14 -11.09 13.86
CA GLN A 237 9.66 -10.40 15.05
C GLN A 237 8.62 -9.40 15.59
N ASP A 238 7.97 -8.68 14.68
CA ASP A 238 7.03 -7.59 14.97
C ASP A 238 5.60 -8.11 15.22
N LYS A 239 5.46 -9.43 15.44
CA LYS A 239 4.19 -10.10 15.78
C LYS A 239 3.06 -9.78 14.78
N LYS A 240 3.39 -9.55 13.51
CA LYS A 240 2.40 -9.18 12.51
C LYS A 240 1.42 -10.31 12.28
N CYS A 241 0.16 -9.94 12.10
CA CYS A 241 -0.88 -10.83 11.59
C CYS A 241 -0.66 -11.03 10.09
N SER A 242 0.44 -11.69 9.71
CA SER A 242 0.76 -11.93 8.31
C SER A 242 -0.07 -13.10 7.77
N TRP A 243 -0.23 -13.16 6.45
CA TRP A 243 -0.89 -14.29 5.79
C TRP A 243 -0.27 -15.63 6.19
N LEU A 244 1.07 -15.69 6.22
CA LEU A 244 1.82 -16.89 6.61
C LEU A 244 1.51 -17.31 8.04
N CYS A 245 1.42 -16.36 8.97
CA CYS A 245 1.05 -16.65 10.35
C CYS A 245 -0.35 -17.25 10.46
N VAL A 246 -1.34 -16.63 9.81
CA VAL A 246 -2.73 -17.11 9.79
C VAL A 246 -2.81 -18.51 9.17
N GLN A 247 -2.15 -18.74 8.04
CA GLN A 247 -2.13 -20.06 7.40
C GLN A 247 -1.47 -21.12 8.29
N ALA A 248 -0.37 -20.77 8.97
CA ALA A 248 0.30 -21.68 9.89
C ALA A 248 -0.62 -22.07 11.05
N LEU A 249 -1.29 -21.10 11.67
CA LEU A 249 -2.22 -21.32 12.79
C LEU A 249 -3.42 -22.19 12.39
N MET A 250 -3.87 -22.12 11.13
CA MET A 250 -4.95 -22.95 10.60
C MET A 250 -4.51 -24.39 10.30
N LYS A 251 -3.22 -24.63 10.02
CA LYS A 251 -2.70 -25.93 9.56
C LYS A 251 -1.93 -26.69 10.65
N CYS A 252 -1.41 -26.01 11.66
CA CYS A 252 -0.54 -26.62 12.67
C CYS A 252 -1.28 -27.65 13.53
N ASN A 253 -0.61 -28.75 13.86
CA ASN A 253 -1.02 -29.64 14.94
C ASN A 253 -0.62 -29.08 16.32
N GLU A 254 -0.93 -29.79 17.41
CA GLU A 254 -0.65 -29.33 18.78
C GLU A 254 0.83 -29.07 19.06
N GLU A 255 1.75 -29.91 18.56
CA GLU A 255 3.20 -29.71 18.78
C GLU A 255 3.74 -28.55 17.95
N GLN A 256 3.31 -28.44 16.70
CA GLN A 256 3.63 -27.30 15.83
C GLN A 256 3.06 -25.99 16.39
N ARG A 257 1.90 -26.05 17.05
CA ARG A 257 1.31 -24.88 17.70
C ARG A 257 2.18 -24.37 18.85
N LYS A 258 2.75 -25.25 19.67
CA LYS A 258 3.70 -24.86 20.72
C LYS A 258 4.92 -24.13 20.14
N ILE A 259 5.40 -24.55 18.97
CA ILE A 259 6.49 -23.85 18.27
C ILE A 259 6.09 -22.41 17.94
N MET A 260 4.86 -22.18 17.42
CA MET A 260 4.35 -20.82 17.20
C MET A 260 4.30 -20.01 18.50
N ASP A 261 3.74 -20.58 19.56
CA ASP A 261 3.55 -19.91 20.86
C ASP A 261 4.88 -19.51 21.53
N GLU A 262 5.94 -20.31 21.39
CA GLU A 262 7.23 -20.07 22.05
C GLU A 262 8.20 -19.17 21.26
N ASN A 263 8.02 -19.11 19.92
CA ASN A 263 9.03 -18.55 19.02
C ASN A 263 8.56 -17.34 18.20
N TYR A 264 7.26 -17.19 17.92
CA TYR A 264 6.75 -16.04 17.16
C TYR A 264 6.83 -14.75 17.98
N GLY A 265 7.12 -13.62 17.34
CA GLY A 265 7.15 -12.32 18.02
C GLY A 265 8.38 -12.06 18.88
N GLN A 266 9.51 -12.66 18.52
CA GLN A 266 10.75 -12.63 19.30
C GLN A 266 11.88 -12.09 18.43
N HIS A 267 12.62 -11.10 18.93
CA HIS A 267 13.81 -10.55 18.27
C HIS A 267 15.05 -11.44 18.51
N ASP A 268 14.90 -12.74 18.24
CA ASP A 268 15.96 -13.75 18.33
C ASP A 268 16.00 -14.55 17.02
N ASP A 269 17.13 -14.50 16.32
CA ASP A 269 17.28 -15.09 14.99
C ASP A 269 17.05 -16.60 14.98
N ALA A 270 17.41 -17.32 16.05
CA ALA A 270 17.18 -18.76 16.15
C ALA A 270 15.69 -19.08 16.33
N LYS A 271 14.94 -18.24 17.06
CA LYS A 271 13.49 -18.36 17.16
C LYS A 271 12.78 -18.03 15.84
N VAL A 272 13.21 -16.98 15.16
CA VAL A 272 12.70 -16.65 13.81
C VAL A 272 12.96 -17.80 12.84
N ALA A 273 14.15 -18.40 12.86
CA ALA A 273 14.49 -19.54 12.02
C ALA A 273 13.59 -20.76 12.28
N LYS A 274 13.21 -21.03 13.53
CA LYS A 274 12.24 -22.09 13.86
C LYS A 274 10.88 -21.85 13.24
N ILE A 275 10.37 -20.61 13.27
CA ILE A 275 9.11 -20.25 12.61
C ILE A 275 9.22 -20.43 11.09
N LYS A 276 10.30 -19.96 10.47
CA LYS A 276 10.52 -20.15 9.02
C LYS A 276 10.59 -21.63 8.64
N ASN A 277 11.25 -22.45 9.44
CA ASN A 277 11.29 -23.90 9.25
C ASN A 277 9.91 -24.53 9.38
N LEU A 278 9.12 -24.12 10.38
CA LEU A 278 7.74 -24.58 10.52
C LEU A 278 6.88 -24.21 9.31
N TYR A 279 7.04 -23.00 8.75
CA TYR A 279 6.34 -22.62 7.51
C TYR A 279 6.70 -23.52 6.33
N ASN A 280 7.96 -23.98 6.26
CA ASN A 280 8.39 -24.96 5.25
C ASN A 280 7.78 -26.34 5.49
N GLU A 281 7.75 -26.81 6.74
CA GLU A 281 7.12 -28.09 7.11
C GLU A 281 5.61 -28.11 6.81
N LEU A 282 4.93 -26.97 6.96
CA LEU A 282 3.52 -26.79 6.63
C LEU A 282 3.25 -26.54 5.14
N ASP A 283 4.28 -26.58 4.30
CA ASP A 283 4.23 -26.38 2.86
C ASP A 283 3.55 -25.05 2.45
N LEU A 284 3.83 -23.98 3.22
CA LEU A 284 3.17 -22.68 2.99
C LEU A 284 3.62 -22.00 1.69
N LYS A 285 4.80 -22.36 1.17
CA LYS A 285 5.25 -21.88 -0.14
C LYS A 285 4.34 -22.38 -1.26
N ASN A 286 4.04 -23.69 -1.29
CA ASN A 286 3.10 -24.25 -2.24
C ASN A 286 1.68 -23.72 -2.02
N ALA A 287 1.25 -23.54 -0.76
CA ALA A 287 -0.04 -22.92 -0.47
C ALA A 287 -0.15 -21.51 -1.08
N PHE A 288 0.93 -20.72 -1.04
CA PHE A 288 0.99 -19.41 -1.67
C PHE A 288 0.97 -19.52 -3.20
N GLU A 289 1.73 -20.44 -3.80
CA GLU A 289 1.76 -20.65 -5.26
C GLU A 289 0.37 -21.03 -5.82
N VAL A 290 -0.37 -21.88 -5.09
CA VAL A 290 -1.77 -22.22 -5.42
C VAL A 290 -2.68 -20.99 -5.29
N TYR A 291 -2.61 -20.27 -4.16
CA TYR A 291 -3.39 -19.06 -3.94
C TYR A 291 -3.12 -17.99 -5.02
N GLU A 292 -1.86 -17.79 -5.40
CA GLU A 292 -1.47 -16.82 -6.41
C GLU A 292 -2.12 -17.11 -7.78
N GLU A 293 -2.12 -18.38 -8.20
CA GLU A 293 -2.74 -18.76 -9.47
C GLU A 293 -4.26 -18.63 -9.41
N GLU A 294 -4.90 -19.08 -8.34
CA GLU A 294 -6.35 -18.97 -8.15
C GLU A 294 -6.81 -17.51 -8.11
N SER A 295 -6.11 -16.66 -7.34
CA SER A 295 -6.41 -15.24 -7.21
C SER A 295 -6.25 -14.52 -8.55
N HIS A 296 -5.17 -14.79 -9.29
CA HIS A 296 -4.98 -14.24 -10.62
C HIS A 296 -6.10 -14.62 -11.59
N GLN A 297 -6.52 -15.90 -11.60
CA GLN A 297 -7.62 -16.37 -12.44
C GLN A 297 -8.96 -15.72 -12.06
N GLU A 298 -9.25 -15.59 -10.77
CA GLU A 298 -10.51 -14.99 -10.32
C GLU A 298 -10.56 -13.50 -10.66
N ILE A 299 -9.49 -12.74 -10.38
CA ILE A 299 -9.42 -11.32 -10.75
C ILE A 299 -9.57 -11.17 -12.26
N LYS A 300 -8.96 -12.05 -13.07
CA LYS A 300 -9.12 -12.02 -14.53
C LYS A 300 -10.58 -12.21 -14.96
N LYS A 301 -11.32 -13.14 -14.33
CA LYS A 301 -12.76 -13.32 -14.60
C LYS A 301 -13.57 -12.09 -14.19
N MET A 302 -13.23 -11.44 -13.08
CA MET A 302 -13.88 -10.18 -12.67
C MET A 302 -13.67 -9.09 -13.73
N ILE A 303 -12.45 -8.96 -14.25
CA ILE A 303 -12.11 -8.01 -15.33
C ILE A 303 -12.89 -8.32 -16.62
N GLU A 304 -13.07 -9.60 -16.96
CA GLU A 304 -13.83 -10.00 -18.15
C GLU A 304 -15.30 -9.58 -18.11
N ARG A 305 -15.88 -9.45 -16.91
CA ARG A 305 -17.26 -9.01 -16.68
C ARG A 305 -17.43 -7.48 -16.65
N VAL A 306 -16.32 -6.72 -16.72
CA VAL A 306 -16.38 -5.26 -16.73
C VAL A 306 -17.03 -4.75 -18.02
N ASP A 307 -17.97 -3.83 -17.82
CA ASP A 307 -18.65 -3.05 -18.85
C ASP A 307 -18.53 -1.56 -18.50
N GLY A 308 -18.51 -0.66 -19.48
CA GLY A 308 -18.39 0.80 -19.28
C GLY A 308 -16.97 1.33 -18.99
N ILE A 309 -16.08 0.51 -18.42
CA ILE A 309 -14.66 0.85 -18.21
C ILE A 309 -13.79 -0.04 -19.11
N PRO A 310 -12.74 0.49 -19.77
CA PRO A 310 -11.82 -0.34 -20.54
C PRO A 310 -11.11 -1.37 -19.66
N LYS A 311 -11.20 -2.64 -20.05
CA LYS A 311 -10.55 -3.76 -19.32
C LYS A 311 -9.04 -3.58 -19.15
N SER A 312 -8.40 -2.82 -20.04
CA SER A 312 -6.96 -2.50 -19.98
C SER A 312 -6.57 -1.74 -18.71
N VAL A 313 -7.48 -0.95 -18.14
CA VAL A 313 -7.28 -0.23 -16.86
C VAL A 313 -6.88 -1.21 -15.77
N PHE A 314 -7.59 -2.34 -15.67
CA PHE A 314 -7.36 -3.36 -14.65
C PHE A 314 -6.30 -4.37 -15.10
N ALA A 315 -6.35 -4.83 -16.36
CA ALA A 315 -5.45 -5.86 -16.86
C ALA A 315 -3.98 -5.42 -16.82
N SER A 316 -3.69 -4.15 -17.12
CA SER A 316 -2.32 -3.61 -17.04
C SER A 316 -1.80 -3.55 -15.60
N LEU A 317 -2.67 -3.32 -14.62
CA LEU A 317 -2.32 -3.31 -13.21
C LEU A 317 -2.10 -4.73 -12.70
N LEU A 318 -2.97 -5.67 -13.05
CA LEU A 318 -2.81 -7.09 -12.73
C LEU A 318 -1.50 -7.65 -13.26
N ALA A 319 -1.15 -7.34 -14.51
CA ALA A 319 0.09 -7.78 -15.13
C ALA A 319 1.36 -7.26 -14.42
N LYS A 320 1.28 -6.11 -13.72
CA LYS A 320 2.40 -5.55 -12.96
C LYS A 320 2.60 -6.23 -11.60
N ILE A 321 1.55 -6.82 -11.04
CA ILE A 321 1.60 -7.45 -9.70
C ILE A 321 1.70 -8.97 -9.77
N TYR A 322 1.19 -9.60 -10.85
CA TYR A 322 1.25 -11.05 -11.01
C TYR A 322 2.71 -11.54 -11.05
N LYS A 323 3.05 -12.48 -10.15
CA LYS A 323 4.41 -13.04 -10.03
C LYS A 323 5.50 -11.98 -9.88
N ARG A 324 5.19 -10.87 -9.19
CA ARG A 324 6.17 -9.82 -8.93
C ARG A 324 7.30 -10.35 -8.03
N SER A 325 8.53 -10.00 -8.38
CA SER A 325 9.72 -10.28 -7.55
C SER A 325 10.08 -9.14 -6.59
N LYS A 326 9.32 -8.04 -6.62
CA LYS A 326 9.54 -6.81 -5.84
C LYS A 326 8.22 -6.05 -5.62
#